data_AF-A0A965NUF9-F1
#
_entry.id   AF-A0A965NUF9-F1
#
_cell.length_a   1.000
_cell.length_b   1.000
_cell.length_c   1.000
_cell.angle_alpha   90.00
_cell.angle_beta   90.00
_cell.angle_gamma   90.00
#
_symmetry.space_group_name_H-M   'P 1'
#
loop_
_entity.id
_entity.type
_entity.pdbx_description
1 polymer ?
#
loop_
_entity_poly.entity_id
_entity_poly.type
_entity_poly.pdbx_seq_one_letter_code
_entity_poly.pdbx_strand_id
1 'polypeptide(L)'
;MYNRVRIVIFIHYVFNTPEDKLIWDVGHQSYPHKILTGRREQMSGLRQLGGISGFPKRSESIYDDFGTAHSSTSISAATGMAHASLLQ
;
A
#
# COMPACT_ATOMS: atom_id res chain seq x y z
N MET A 1 8.89 -0.55 -17.77
CA MET A 1 7.57 -0.22 -17.17
C MET A 1 6.83 -1.44 -16.61
N TYR A 2 6.87 -2.62 -17.24
CA TYR A 2 6.22 -3.86 -16.76
C TYR A 2 6.77 -4.48 -15.46
N ASN A 3 8.02 -4.20 -15.09
CA ASN A 3 8.65 -4.84 -13.93
C ASN A 3 7.99 -4.46 -12.59
N ARG A 4 7.47 -3.23 -12.47
CA ARG A 4 6.83 -2.76 -11.22
C ARG A 4 5.53 -3.52 -10.93
N VAL A 5 4.71 -3.74 -11.96
CA VAL A 5 3.45 -4.50 -11.82
C VAL A 5 3.73 -5.93 -11.38
N ARG A 6 4.74 -6.58 -11.99
CA ARG A 6 5.15 -7.95 -11.64
C ARG A 6 5.63 -8.05 -10.19
N ILE A 7 6.41 -7.08 -9.72
CA ILE A 7 6.85 -7.03 -8.31
C ILE A 7 5.66 -6.93 -7.36
N VAL A 8 4.68 -6.06 -7.65
CA VAL A 8 3.51 -5.93 -6.77
C VAL A 8 2.70 -7.23 -6.72
N ILE A 9 2.50 -7.88 -7.87
CA ILE A 9 1.85 -9.19 -7.94
C ILE A 9 2.63 -10.22 -7.13
N PHE A 10 3.95 -10.28 -7.30
CA PHE A 10 4.80 -11.25 -6.61
C PHE A 10 4.80 -11.04 -5.09
N ILE A 11 4.83 -9.78 -4.63
CA ILE A 11 4.72 -9.44 -3.20
C ILE A 11 3.40 -9.98 -2.64
N HIS A 12 2.26 -9.70 -3.28
CA HIS A 12 0.97 -10.20 -2.82
C HIS A 12 0.78 -11.72 -2.97
N TYR A 13 1.59 -12.36 -3.81
CA TYR A 13 1.60 -13.81 -3.95
C TYR A 13 2.41 -14.48 -2.83
N VAL A 14 3.52 -13.86 -2.41
CA VAL A 14 4.44 -14.43 -1.41
C VAL A 14 4.05 -14.09 0.02
N PHE A 15 3.55 -12.88 0.26
CA PHE A 15 3.18 -12.39 1.59
C PHE A 15 1.68 -12.50 1.83
N ASN A 16 1.30 -12.85 3.06
CA ASN A 16 -0.08 -13.00 3.49
C ASN A 16 -0.62 -11.66 4.01
N THR A 17 -0.91 -10.72 3.11
CA THR A 17 -1.53 -9.44 3.48
C THR A 17 -3.03 -9.65 3.75
N PRO A 18 -3.62 -9.03 4.79
CA PRO A 18 -3.10 -7.91 5.59
C PRO A 18 -2.42 -8.31 6.90
N GLU A 19 -2.22 -9.60 7.21
CA GLU A 19 -1.46 -9.99 8.39
C GLU A 19 0.00 -9.52 8.29
N ASP A 20 0.63 -9.80 7.15
CA ASP A 20 1.94 -9.25 6.80
C ASP A 20 1.81 -7.78 6.42
N LYS A 21 2.62 -6.94 7.07
CA LYS A 21 2.58 -5.48 6.92
C LYS A 21 3.36 -5.02 5.70
N LEU A 22 2.69 -4.28 4.81
CA LEU A 22 3.27 -3.80 3.56
C LEU A 22 3.26 -2.27 3.49
N ILE A 23 4.44 -1.68 3.30
CA ILE A 23 4.62 -0.23 3.21
C ILE A 23 5.11 0.15 1.80
N TRP A 24 4.42 1.08 1.15
CA TRP A 24 4.82 1.64 -0.14
C TRP A 24 5.37 3.05 0.04
N ASP A 25 6.65 3.30 -0.28
CA ASP A 25 7.17 4.68 -0.21
C ASP A 25 6.60 5.57 -1.31
N VAL A 26 6.31 6.84 -1.00
CA VAL A 26 5.54 7.77 -1.87
C VAL A 26 4.14 7.28 -2.19
N GLY A 27 3.98 6.15 -2.90
CA GLY A 27 2.72 5.44 -3.08
C GLY A 27 2.12 5.51 -4.49
N HIS A 28 2.68 6.29 -5.42
CA HIS A 28 2.18 6.39 -6.80
C HIS A 28 2.26 5.08 -7.59
N GLN A 29 3.16 4.19 -7.19
CA GLN A 29 3.35 2.85 -7.76
C GLN A 29 2.40 1.80 -7.18
N SER A 30 1.53 2.17 -6.22
CA SER A 30 0.64 1.25 -5.52
C SER A 30 -0.68 0.95 -6.25
N TYR A 31 -0.89 1.44 -7.47
CA TYR A 31 -2.16 1.19 -8.17
C TYR A 31 -2.45 -0.30 -8.40
N PRO A 32 -1.47 -1.15 -8.79
CA PRO A 32 -1.70 -2.59 -8.84
C PRO A 32 -2.05 -3.17 -7.47
N HIS A 33 -1.47 -2.65 -6.38
CA HIS A 33 -1.80 -3.06 -5.02
C HIS A 33 -3.26 -2.72 -4.70
N LYS A 34 -3.72 -1.49 -5.00
CA LYS A 34 -5.13 -1.11 -4.82
C LYS A 34 -6.08 -2.01 -5.63
N ILE A 35 -5.72 -2.31 -6.87
CA ILE A 35 -6.49 -3.22 -7.74
C ILE A 35 -6.58 -4.63 -7.14
N LEU A 36 -5.45 -5.20 -6.68
CA LEU A 36 -5.39 -6.55 -6.12
C LEU A 36 -6.08 -6.68 -4.76
N THR A 37 -6.23 -5.56 -4.04
CA THR A 37 -6.83 -5.50 -2.70
C THR A 37 -8.27 -4.99 -2.74
N GLY A 38 -9.01 -5.37 -3.78
CA GLY A 38 -10.47 -5.18 -3.88
C GLY A 38 -10.94 -3.83 -4.42
N ARG A 39 -10.05 -2.92 -4.81
CA ARG A 39 -10.43 -1.55 -5.22
C ARG A 39 -10.44 -1.33 -6.74
N ARG A 40 -10.49 -2.40 -7.54
CA ARG A 40 -10.42 -2.34 -9.00
C ARG A 40 -11.48 -1.42 -9.62
N GLU A 41 -12.73 -1.53 -9.17
CA GLU A 41 -13.86 -0.75 -9.73
C GLU A 41 -13.75 0.74 -9.37
N GLN A 42 -13.22 1.03 -8.18
CA GLN A 42 -13.03 2.39 -7.65
C GLN A 42 -11.90 3.15 -8.35
N MET A 43 -11.02 2.46 -9.11
CA MET A 43 -9.92 3.09 -9.84
C MET A 43 -10.38 4.12 -10.88
N SER A 44 -11.63 4.04 -11.33
CA SER A 44 -12.24 5.04 -12.21
C SER A 44 -12.33 6.44 -11.57
N GLY A 45 -12.45 6.50 -10.24
CA GLY A 45 -12.49 7.73 -9.45
C GLY A 45 -11.14 8.11 -8.82
N LEU A 46 -10.04 7.52 -9.26
CA LEU A 46 -8.72 7.76 -8.67
C LEU A 46 -8.33 9.25 -8.71
N ARG A 47 -7.97 9.81 -7.55
CA ARG A 47 -7.60 11.23 -7.33
C ARG A 47 -8.73 12.23 -7.62
N GLN A 48 -9.96 11.78 -7.80
CA GLN A 48 -11.11 12.66 -7.92
C GLN A 48 -11.66 13.00 -6.53
N LEU A 49 -12.36 14.13 -6.43
CA LEU A 49 -13.06 14.50 -5.21
C LEU A 49 -14.12 13.44 -4.88
N GLY A 50 -14.09 12.89 -3.67
CA GLY A 50 -14.97 11.79 -3.25
C GLY A 50 -14.56 10.40 -3.77
N GLY A 51 -13.52 10.31 -4.60
CA GLY A 51 -12.93 9.04 -5.06
C GLY A 51 -11.76 8.58 -4.20
N ILE A 52 -11.09 7.51 -4.65
CA ILE A 52 -9.96 6.91 -3.92
C ILE A 52 -8.67 7.73 -4.07
N SER A 53 -7.84 7.69 -3.03
CA SER A 53 -6.58 8.41 -2.98
C SER A 53 -5.60 7.90 -4.04
N GLY A 54 -4.76 8.81 -4.56
CA GLY A 54 -3.60 8.46 -5.40
C GLY A 54 -2.48 7.74 -4.66
N PHE A 55 -2.63 7.56 -3.34
CA PHE A 55 -1.65 6.97 -2.44
C PHE A 55 -2.32 5.99 -1.48
N PRO A 56 -1.56 5.07 -0.85
CA PRO A 56 -2.07 4.28 0.26
C PRO A 56 -2.60 5.19 1.38
N LYS A 57 -3.80 4.86 1.87
CA LYS A 57 -4.48 5.60 2.92
C LYS A 57 -5.16 4.60 3.86
N ARG A 58 -4.71 4.56 5.11
CA ARG A 58 -5.21 3.62 6.14
C ARG A 58 -6.73 3.58 6.29
N SER A 59 -7.40 4.72 6.16
CA SER A 59 -8.87 4.78 6.26
C SER A 59 -9.60 4.30 4.99
N GLU A 60 -8.88 4.05 3.89
CA GLU A 60 -9.44 3.55 2.63
C GLU A 60 -9.37 2.02 2.54
N SER A 61 -8.38 1.39 3.19
CA SER A 61 -8.21 -0.07 3.12
C SER A 61 -7.38 -0.60 4.28
N ILE A 62 -7.73 -1.79 4.75
CA ILE A 62 -6.94 -2.55 5.75
C ILE A 62 -5.57 -3.01 5.20
N TYR A 63 -5.39 -2.98 3.88
CA TYR A 63 -4.12 -3.33 3.21
C TYR A 63 -3.17 -2.13 3.06
N ASP A 64 -3.63 -0.93 3.39
CA ASP A 64 -2.81 0.29 3.33
C ASP A 64 -2.21 0.56 4.72
N ASP A 65 -1.26 -0.26 5.17
CA ASP A 65 -0.75 -0.24 6.57
C ASP A 65 -0.14 1.11 6.99
N PHE A 66 0.40 1.89 6.06
CA PHE A 66 0.96 3.22 6.30
C PHE A 66 0.45 4.23 5.27
N GLY A 67 0.02 5.40 5.75
CA GLY A 67 -0.40 6.50 4.88
C GLY A 67 0.82 7.26 4.36
N THR A 68 0.98 7.36 3.04
CA THR A 68 2.19 7.92 2.43
C THR A 68 1.85 9.01 1.43
N ALA A 69 2.79 9.93 1.23
CA ALA A 69 2.74 10.93 0.15
C ALA A 69 4.13 11.52 -0.10
N HIS A 70 4.85 11.83 0.99
CA HIS A 70 6.26 12.21 0.94
C HIS A 70 7.17 10.98 0.90
N SER A 71 8.23 11.07 0.10
CA SER A 71 9.27 10.05 -0.01
C SER A 71 10.07 9.89 1.27
N SER A 72 10.83 8.79 1.36
CA SER A 72 11.81 8.54 2.41
C SER A 72 11.22 8.32 3.80
N THR A 73 9.90 8.06 3.88
CA THR A 73 9.20 7.82 5.16
C THR A 73 9.04 6.32 5.46
N SER A 74 9.15 5.48 4.42
CA SER A 74 8.86 4.04 4.49
C SER A 74 9.75 3.26 5.45
N ILE A 75 11.08 3.48 5.44
CA ILE A 75 12.02 2.73 6.30
C ILE A 75 11.79 3.03 7.77
N SER A 76 11.67 4.32 8.13
CA SER A 76 11.39 4.71 9.52
C SER A 76 10.07 4.15 10.02
N ALA A 77 9.03 4.16 9.17
CA ALA A 77 7.74 3.56 9.48
C ALA A 77 7.84 2.04 9.66
N ALA A 78 8.54 1.34 8.76
CA ALA A 78 8.76 -0.09 8.84
C ALA A 78 9.47 -0.49 10.13
N THR A 79 10.54 0.22 10.50
CA THR A 79 11.29 -0.03 11.74
C THR A 79 10.41 0.14 12.97
N GLY A 80 9.61 1.22 13.03
CA GLY A 80 8.69 1.45 14.15
C GLY A 80 7.63 0.35 14.26
N MET A 81 7.07 -0.08 13.13
CA MET A 81 6.09 -1.17 13.09
C MET A 81 6.69 -2.51 13.52
N ALA A 82 7.91 -2.82 13.08
CA ALA A 82 8.61 -4.04 13.47
C ALA A 82 8.98 -4.06 14.97
N HIS A 83 9.34 -2.92 15.56
CA HIS A 83 9.57 -2.84 17.00
C HIS A 83 8.27 -3.02 17.79
N ALA A 84 7.17 -2.42 17.33
CA ALA A 84 5.87 -2.57 17.98
C ALA A 84 5.37 -4.02 17.96
N SER A 85 5.59 -4.77 16.87
CA SER A 85 5.19 -6.18 16.79
C SER A 85 5.96 -7.09 17.75
N LEU A 86 7.14 -6.69 18.22
CA LEU A 86 7.93 -7.45 19.22
C LEU A 86 7.46 -7.20 20.67
N LEU A 87 6.60 -6.21 20.89
CA LEU A 87 6.11 -5.83 22.22
C LEU A 87 4.70 -6.38 22.52
N GLN A 88 4.12 -7.13 21.57
CA GLN A 88 2.86 -7.86 21.73
C GLN A 88 3.11 -9.29 22.19
#